data_AF-A0A6J8E997-F1
#
_entry.id   AF-A0A6J8E997-F1
#
_cell.length_a   1.000
_cell.length_b   1.000
_cell.length_c   1.000
_cell.angle_alpha   90.00
_cell.angle_beta   90.00
_cell.angle_gamma   90.00
#
_symmetry.space_group_name_H-M   'P 1'
#
loop_
_entity.id
_entity.type
_entity.pdbx_description
1 polymer ?
#
loop_
_entity_poly.entity_id
_entity_poly.type
_entity_poly.pdbx_seq_one_letter_code
_entity_poly.pdbx_strand_id
1 'polypeptide(L)'
;MWSTEQSVIITEHSNYYEQMTLVVKQIMESGPDAPKPSLPKRPKSKLDSLFTHAKKKKTFDPKELHDYLRFRCVDQCGINKQFIVEDMWKSGTLQKEELLDILKRATRQIQRCEAQMLLFYIKFGTFLEQVKAWHENEYNKNTIQESWPVWLKTNACYSDRHARRLRNLSRVLKDYPLFGLVGLPVSYFTTGKLKDITEMLSIPTYAEYWKQPLPTTTNEMPQSQ
;
A
#
# COMPACT_ATOMS: atom_id res chain seq x y z
N MET A 1 15.35 19.90 -31.21
CA MET A 1 16.78 20.11 -30.90
C MET A 1 16.97 19.76 -29.42
N TRP A 2 17.91 18.89 -29.07
CA TRP A 2 18.18 18.51 -27.68
C TRP A 2 18.85 19.66 -26.93
N SER A 3 18.47 19.91 -25.67
CA SER A 3 19.19 20.85 -24.80
C SER A 3 20.57 20.31 -24.42
N THR A 4 21.48 21.19 -24.01
CA THR A 4 22.82 20.81 -23.54
C THR A 4 22.76 19.77 -22.42
N GLU A 5 21.85 19.96 -21.46
CA GLU A 5 21.66 19.02 -20.35
C GLU A 5 21.15 17.66 -20.84
N GLN A 6 20.17 17.64 -21.75
CA GLN A 6 19.66 16.39 -22.31
C GLN A 6 20.74 15.63 -23.11
N SER A 7 21.56 16.35 -23.88
CA SER A 7 22.69 15.76 -24.61
C SER A 7 23.72 15.13 -23.67
N VAL A 8 24.04 15.80 -22.55
CA VAL A 8 24.93 15.23 -21.52
C VAL A 8 24.36 13.92 -20.95
N ILE A 9 23.07 13.89 -20.60
CA ILE A 9 22.41 12.68 -20.11
C ILE A 9 22.52 11.55 -21.15
N ILE A 10 22.24 11.84 -22.42
CA ILE A 10 22.34 10.84 -23.50
C ILE A 10 23.76 10.29 -23.60
N THR A 11 24.78 11.16 -23.61
CA THR A 11 26.18 10.76 -23.72
C THR A 11 26.65 9.92 -22.53
N GLU A 12 26.30 10.31 -21.30
CA GLU A 12 26.63 9.54 -20.09
C GLU A 12 26.04 8.13 -20.14
N HIS A 13 24.77 8.01 -20.54
CA HIS A 13 24.10 6.71 -20.67
C HIS A 13 24.69 5.89 -21.81
N SER A 14 24.99 6.48 -22.97
CA SER A 14 25.63 5.79 -24.09
C SER A 14 26.97 5.18 -23.67
N ASN A 15 27.84 6.00 -23.08
CA ASN A 15 29.15 5.57 -22.59
C ASN A 15 29.04 4.44 -21.56
N TYR A 16 28.08 4.54 -20.64
CA TYR A 16 27.84 3.48 -19.65
C TYR A 16 27.42 2.16 -20.29
N TYR A 17 26.50 2.17 -21.27
CA TYR A 17 26.04 0.94 -21.93
C TYR A 17 27.11 0.33 -22.84
N GLU A 18 27.93 1.16 -23.50
CA GLU A 18 29.09 0.69 -24.25
C GLU A 18 30.09 -0.03 -23.33
N GLN A 19 30.44 0.58 -22.20
CA GLN A 19 31.34 -0.03 -21.22
C GLN A 19 30.75 -1.32 -20.63
N MET A 20 29.45 -1.35 -20.32
CA MET A 20 28.77 -2.56 -19.86
C MET A 20 28.81 -3.68 -20.90
N THR A 21 28.65 -3.34 -22.19
CA THR A 21 28.73 -4.31 -23.28
C THR A 21 30.12 -4.93 -23.37
N LEU A 22 31.19 -4.13 -23.20
CA LEU A 22 32.56 -4.63 -23.14
C LEU A 22 32.79 -5.55 -21.95
N VAL A 23 32.28 -5.20 -20.76
CA VAL A 23 32.38 -6.06 -19.58
C VAL A 23 31.66 -7.39 -19.80
N VAL A 24 30.47 -7.39 -20.40
CA VAL A 24 29.74 -8.63 -20.70
C VAL A 24 30.54 -9.52 -21.65
N LYS A 25 31.12 -8.95 -22.72
CA LYS A 25 31.99 -9.70 -23.64
C LYS A 25 33.20 -10.31 -22.91
N GLN A 26 33.86 -9.52 -22.06
CA GLN A 26 34.98 -10.02 -21.25
C GLN A 26 34.57 -11.18 -20.34
N ILE A 27 33.40 -11.11 -19.70
CA ILE A 27 32.88 -12.20 -18.86
C ILE A 27 32.59 -13.45 -19.70
N MET A 28 32.00 -13.27 -20.90
CA MET A 28 31.71 -14.38 -21.81
C MET A 28 33.00 -15.08 -22.28
N GLU A 29 34.07 -14.33 -22.53
CA GLU A 29 35.36 -14.86 -22.98
C GLU A 29 36.17 -15.48 -21.82
N SER A 30 36.11 -14.89 -20.63
CA SER A 30 36.97 -15.30 -19.49
C SER A 30 36.35 -16.39 -18.62
N GLY A 31 35.03 -16.58 -18.66
CA GLY A 31 34.32 -17.58 -17.87
C GLY A 31 34.13 -17.21 -16.38
N PRO A 32 33.47 -18.08 -15.59
CA PRO A 32 33.07 -17.79 -14.22
C PRO A 32 34.23 -17.75 -13.20
N ASP A 33 35.36 -18.40 -13.53
CA ASP A 33 36.51 -18.52 -12.64
C ASP A 33 37.51 -17.35 -12.77
N ALA A 34 37.27 -16.44 -13.71
CA ALA A 34 38.13 -15.28 -13.92
C ALA A 34 37.95 -14.21 -12.83
N PRO A 35 38.95 -13.35 -12.61
CA PRO A 35 38.83 -12.22 -11.70
C PRO A 35 37.64 -11.33 -12.07
N LYS A 36 36.85 -10.96 -11.06
CA LYS A 36 35.66 -10.13 -11.24
C LYS A 36 36.03 -8.79 -11.90
N PRO A 37 35.49 -8.48 -13.10
CA PRO A 37 35.79 -7.21 -13.76
C PRO A 37 35.18 -6.04 -12.99
N SER A 38 35.83 -4.88 -13.08
CA SER A 38 35.30 -3.64 -12.52
C SER A 38 34.08 -3.19 -13.32
N LEU A 39 32.92 -3.08 -12.67
CA LEU A 39 31.71 -2.60 -13.31
C LEU A 39 31.76 -1.07 -13.49
N PRO A 40 31.37 -0.54 -14.66
CA PRO A 40 31.25 0.91 -14.85
C PRO A 40 30.20 1.49 -13.91
N LYS A 41 30.39 2.75 -13.49
CA LYS A 41 29.46 3.43 -12.61
C LYS A 41 28.23 3.87 -13.41
N ARG A 42 27.05 3.48 -12.93
CA ARG A 42 25.79 3.92 -13.53
C ARG A 42 25.67 5.45 -13.46
N PRO A 43 25.26 6.13 -14.55
CA PRO A 43 24.96 7.55 -14.52
C PRO A 43 23.93 7.89 -13.44
N LYS A 44 24.08 9.05 -12.79
CA LYS A 44 23.15 9.52 -11.75
C LYS A 44 21.81 9.97 -12.33
N SER A 45 21.85 10.46 -13.56
CA SER A 45 20.69 10.91 -14.34
C SER A 45 19.81 9.71 -14.77
N LYS A 46 18.51 9.94 -14.98
CA LYS A 46 17.58 8.92 -15.48
C LYS A 46 17.18 9.24 -16.91
N LEU A 47 17.20 8.26 -17.81
CA LEU A 47 16.70 8.47 -19.18
C LEU A 47 15.23 8.92 -19.20
N ASP A 48 14.43 8.50 -18.21
CA ASP A 48 13.03 8.93 -18.06
C ASP A 48 12.85 10.46 -18.01
N SER A 49 13.86 11.20 -17.54
CA SER A 49 13.79 12.68 -17.49
C SER A 49 13.95 13.33 -18.87
N LEU A 50 14.40 12.59 -19.89
CA LEU A 50 14.47 13.07 -21.27
C LEU A 50 13.09 13.10 -21.93
N PHE A 51 12.14 12.31 -21.45
CA PHE A 51 10.81 12.23 -22.00
C PHE A 51 9.90 13.24 -21.29
N THR A 52 9.40 14.22 -22.05
CA THR A 52 8.46 15.28 -21.63
C THR A 52 7.13 14.76 -21.06
N HIS A 53 6.90 13.44 -21.09
CA HIS A 53 5.74 12.76 -20.53
C HIS A 53 6.05 11.96 -19.26
N ALA A 54 7.12 12.29 -18.53
CA ALA A 54 7.21 11.90 -17.12
C ALA A 54 5.96 12.44 -16.42
N LYS A 55 4.91 11.59 -16.33
CA LYS A 55 3.62 11.94 -15.74
C LYS A 55 3.94 12.49 -14.37
N LYS A 56 3.86 13.82 -14.20
CA LYS A 56 3.94 14.44 -12.87
C LYS A 56 2.95 13.66 -12.03
N LYS A 57 3.43 12.99 -10.97
CA LYS A 57 2.54 12.32 -10.03
C LYS A 57 1.54 13.38 -9.62
N LYS A 58 0.27 13.21 -10.03
CA LYS A 58 -0.81 14.11 -9.67
C LYS A 58 -0.91 14.02 -8.14
N THR A 59 -0.32 15.00 -7.45
CA THR A 59 -0.60 15.26 -6.04
C THR A 59 -2.06 15.62 -5.98
N PHE A 60 -2.82 14.93 -5.13
CA PHE A 60 -4.22 15.28 -4.95
C PHE A 60 -4.26 16.58 -4.17
N ASP A 61 -5.16 17.48 -4.57
CA ASP A 61 -5.55 18.56 -3.70
C ASP A 61 -6.11 17.95 -2.38
N PRO A 62 -5.71 18.45 -1.20
CA PRO A 62 -6.15 17.88 0.07
C PRO A 62 -7.68 17.80 0.23
N LYS A 63 -8.42 18.78 -0.30
CA LYS A 63 -9.88 18.78 -0.24
C LYS A 63 -10.46 17.70 -1.15
N GLU A 64 -9.98 17.62 -2.39
CA GLU A 64 -10.39 16.54 -3.32
C GLU A 64 -10.15 15.15 -2.72
N LEU A 65 -9.01 14.95 -2.06
CA LEU A 65 -8.69 13.67 -1.40
C LEU A 65 -9.63 13.41 -0.21
N HIS A 66 -9.89 14.42 0.62
CA HIS A 66 -10.83 14.31 1.73
C HIS A 66 -12.23 13.90 1.26
N ASP A 67 -12.78 14.63 0.29
CA ASP A 67 -14.11 14.38 -0.27
C ASP A 67 -14.17 12.99 -0.91
N TYR A 68 -13.13 12.58 -1.63
CA TYR A 68 -13.03 11.25 -2.23
C TYR A 68 -13.03 10.13 -1.17
N LEU A 69 -12.20 10.23 -0.13
CA LEU A 69 -12.12 9.21 0.93
C LEU A 69 -13.42 9.13 1.73
N ARG A 70 -14.03 10.29 2.01
CA ARG A 70 -15.34 10.37 2.68
C ARG A 70 -16.42 9.68 1.86
N PHE A 71 -16.47 9.93 0.55
CA PHE A 71 -17.41 9.26 -0.36
C PHE A 71 -17.20 7.73 -0.43
N ARG A 72 -15.99 7.25 -0.13
CA ARG A 72 -15.65 5.81 -0.10
C ARG A 72 -15.88 5.16 1.25
N CYS A 73 -16.38 5.88 2.25
CA CYS A 73 -16.76 5.27 3.51
C CYS A 73 -17.97 4.35 3.32
N VAL A 74 -17.89 3.14 3.89
CA VAL A 74 -19.01 2.20 3.97
C VAL A 74 -19.68 2.30 5.33
N ASP A 75 -20.91 1.81 5.40
CA ASP A 75 -21.60 1.57 6.65
C ASP A 75 -20.97 0.41 7.44
N GLN A 76 -21.14 0.43 8.77
CA GLN A 76 -20.59 -0.59 9.67
C GLN A 76 -21.33 -1.93 9.67
N CYS A 77 -22.29 -2.12 8.77
CA CYS A 77 -23.05 -3.36 8.72
C CYS A 77 -22.10 -4.57 8.62
N GLY A 78 -22.35 -5.57 9.45
CA GLY A 78 -21.54 -6.79 9.48
C GLY A 78 -21.40 -7.39 8.09
N ILE A 79 -20.22 -7.97 7.80
CA ILE A 79 -20.04 -8.79 6.61
C ILE A 79 -21.03 -9.95 6.73
N ASN A 80 -22.11 -9.88 5.97
CA ASN A 80 -23.01 -11.01 5.86
C ASN A 80 -22.24 -12.14 5.17
N LYS A 81 -22.07 -13.27 5.87
CA LYS A 81 -21.21 -14.38 5.42
C LYS A 81 -21.79 -15.11 4.21
N GLN A 82 -23.07 -14.93 3.93
CA GLN A 82 -23.74 -15.51 2.78
C GLN A 82 -23.94 -14.46 1.69
N PHE A 83 -22.99 -14.41 0.76
CA PHE A 83 -23.21 -13.77 -0.52
C PHE A 83 -23.92 -14.78 -1.43
N ILE A 84 -25.26 -14.79 -1.37
CA ILE A 84 -26.12 -15.74 -2.09
C ILE A 84 -26.25 -15.28 -3.56
N VAL A 85 -25.21 -15.50 -4.37
CA VAL A 85 -25.30 -15.26 -5.83
C VAL A 85 -25.50 -16.54 -6.61
N GLU A 86 -24.96 -17.67 -6.15
CA GLU A 86 -25.13 -18.95 -6.85
C GLU A 86 -26.59 -19.40 -6.94
N ASP A 87 -27.37 -19.20 -5.88
CA ASP A 87 -28.76 -19.66 -5.86
C ASP A 87 -29.67 -18.77 -6.73
N MET A 88 -29.37 -17.47 -6.82
CA MET A 88 -30.13 -16.52 -7.65
C MET A 88 -29.84 -16.67 -9.14
N TRP A 89 -28.62 -17.07 -9.52
CA TRP A 89 -28.27 -17.31 -10.93
C TRP A 89 -28.96 -18.56 -11.49
N LYS A 90 -29.12 -19.59 -10.65
CA LYS A 90 -29.72 -20.89 -11.05
C LYS A 90 -31.21 -20.81 -11.36
N SER A 91 -31.94 -19.80 -10.91
CA SER A 91 -33.38 -19.64 -11.18
C SER A 91 -33.72 -19.15 -12.59
N GLY A 92 -32.71 -18.78 -13.39
CA GLY A 92 -32.85 -18.52 -14.84
C GLY A 92 -33.74 -17.32 -15.23
N THR A 93 -34.13 -16.46 -14.28
CA THR A 93 -35.19 -15.45 -14.48
C THR A 93 -34.84 -14.05 -13.98
N LEU A 94 -33.55 -13.72 -13.83
CA LEU A 94 -33.16 -12.39 -13.35
C LEU A 94 -33.40 -11.31 -14.42
N GLN A 95 -34.18 -10.30 -14.07
CA GLN A 95 -34.33 -9.10 -14.89
C GLN A 95 -33.08 -8.21 -14.78
N LYS A 96 -32.89 -7.30 -15.76
CA LYS A 96 -31.73 -6.40 -15.81
C LYS A 96 -31.60 -5.56 -14.54
N GLU A 97 -32.72 -5.05 -14.03
CA GLU A 97 -32.79 -4.19 -12.86
C GLU A 97 -32.36 -4.95 -11.59
N GLU A 98 -32.78 -6.21 -11.47
CA GLU A 98 -32.40 -7.10 -10.37
C GLU A 98 -30.89 -7.42 -10.41
N LEU A 99 -30.35 -7.70 -11.60
CA LEU A 99 -28.93 -7.93 -11.78
C LEU A 99 -28.09 -6.70 -11.37
N LEU A 100 -28.53 -5.50 -11.75
CA LEU A 100 -27.85 -4.26 -11.35
C LEU A 100 -27.88 -4.05 -9.83
N ASP A 101 -28.99 -4.39 -9.18
CA ASP A 101 -29.09 -4.32 -7.73
C ASP A 101 -28.18 -5.36 -7.03
N ILE A 102 -28.13 -6.60 -7.54
CA ILE A 102 -27.21 -7.63 -7.05
C ILE A 102 -25.76 -7.17 -7.18
N LEU A 103 -25.35 -6.62 -8.32
CA LEU A 103 -23.99 -6.12 -8.54
C LEU A 103 -23.65 -4.94 -7.61
N LYS A 104 -24.60 -4.04 -7.35
CA LYS A 104 -24.42 -2.95 -6.38
C LYS A 104 -24.23 -3.51 -4.96
N ARG A 105 -25.03 -4.49 -4.55
CA ARG A 105 -24.89 -5.18 -3.25
C ARG A 105 -23.54 -5.90 -3.14
N ALA A 106 -23.13 -6.62 -4.18
CA ALA A 106 -21.82 -7.27 -4.29
C ALA A 106 -20.67 -6.29 -4.10
N THR A 107 -20.73 -5.18 -4.84
CA THR A 107 -19.71 -4.13 -4.80
C THR A 107 -19.60 -3.51 -3.41
N ARG A 108 -20.74 -3.20 -2.76
CA ARG A 108 -20.76 -2.70 -1.38
C ARG A 108 -20.18 -3.73 -0.40
N GLN A 109 -20.48 -5.01 -0.58
CA GLN A 109 -19.94 -6.06 0.27
C GLN A 109 -18.41 -6.16 0.14
N ILE A 110 -17.88 -6.10 -1.08
CA ILE A 110 -16.43 -6.05 -1.31
C ILE A 110 -15.81 -4.82 -0.61
N GLN A 111 -16.43 -3.65 -0.76
CA GLN A 111 -15.95 -2.43 -0.09
C GLN A 111 -15.95 -2.57 1.44
N ARG A 112 -16.94 -3.24 2.04
CA ARG A 112 -16.95 -3.56 3.47
C ARG A 112 -15.82 -4.52 3.87
N CYS A 113 -15.58 -5.56 3.08
CA CYS A 113 -14.43 -6.44 3.28
C CYS A 113 -13.11 -5.65 3.26
N GLU A 114 -12.94 -4.75 2.28
CA GLU A 114 -11.74 -3.91 2.17
C GLU A 114 -11.58 -2.96 3.36
N ALA A 115 -12.66 -2.33 3.82
CA ALA A 115 -12.64 -1.48 5.01
C ALA A 115 -12.23 -2.26 6.27
N GLN A 116 -12.79 -3.45 6.47
CA GLN A 116 -12.42 -4.31 7.59
C GLN A 116 -10.97 -4.78 7.50
N MET A 117 -10.50 -5.15 6.30
CA MET A 117 -9.11 -5.50 6.06
C MET A 117 -8.19 -4.32 6.37
N LEU A 118 -8.53 -3.12 5.93
CA LEU A 118 -7.77 -1.90 6.24
C LEU A 118 -7.69 -1.65 7.75
N LEU A 119 -8.81 -1.76 8.47
CA LEU A 119 -8.84 -1.65 9.93
C LEU A 119 -7.94 -2.71 10.59
N PHE A 120 -8.02 -3.97 10.13
CA PHE A 120 -7.15 -5.04 10.59
C PHE A 120 -5.68 -4.69 10.37
N TYR A 121 -5.30 -4.23 9.18
CA TYR A 121 -3.93 -3.85 8.87
C TYR A 121 -3.41 -2.67 9.69
N ILE A 122 -4.26 -1.69 10.00
CA ILE A 122 -3.91 -0.58 10.91
C ILE A 122 -3.61 -1.13 12.31
N LYS A 123 -4.51 -1.96 12.86
CA LYS A 123 -4.32 -2.59 14.18
C LYS A 123 -3.09 -3.50 14.22
N PHE A 124 -2.92 -4.33 13.20
CA PHE A 124 -1.77 -5.23 13.08
C PHE A 124 -0.46 -4.46 12.92
N GLY A 125 -0.46 -3.33 12.20
CA GLY A 125 0.68 -2.44 12.13
C GLY A 125 1.08 -1.87 13.49
N THR A 126 0.11 -1.49 14.35
CA THR A 126 0.39 -1.07 15.73
C THR A 126 0.99 -2.21 16.55
N PHE A 127 0.44 -3.42 16.44
CA PHE A 127 0.99 -4.61 17.10
C PHE A 127 2.42 -4.91 16.63
N LEU A 128 2.70 -4.83 15.33
CA LEU A 128 4.05 -5.01 14.78
C LEU A 128 5.06 -3.98 15.32
N GLU A 129 4.63 -2.75 15.63
CA GLU A 129 5.50 -1.75 16.25
C GLU A 129 5.86 -2.16 17.69
N GLN A 130 4.90 -2.69 18.45
CA GLN A 130 5.13 -3.21 19.80
C GLN A 130 6.05 -4.44 19.79
N VAL A 131 5.81 -5.39 18.89
CA VAL A 131 6.65 -6.58 18.73
C VAL A 131 8.08 -6.22 18.34
N LYS A 132 8.28 -5.22 17.47
CA LYS A 132 9.63 -4.74 17.14
C LYS A 132 10.32 -4.10 18.34
N ALA A 133 9.63 -3.26 19.11
CA ALA A 133 10.20 -2.63 20.30
C ALA A 133 10.59 -3.69 21.35
N TRP A 134 9.76 -4.71 21.56
CA TRP A 134 10.10 -5.87 22.38
C TRP A 134 11.33 -6.60 21.86
N HIS A 135 11.38 -6.90 20.56
CA HIS A 135 12.54 -7.57 19.95
C HIS A 135 13.82 -6.76 20.13
N GLU A 136 13.79 -5.44 19.93
CA GLU A 136 14.94 -4.56 20.13
C GLU A 136 15.44 -4.60 21.58
N ASN A 137 14.54 -4.67 22.55
CA ASN A 137 14.90 -4.84 23.96
C ASN A 137 15.58 -6.20 24.22
N GLU A 138 15.03 -7.30 23.70
CA GLU A 138 15.60 -8.64 23.86
C GLU A 138 16.94 -8.83 23.11
N TYR A 139 17.08 -8.16 21.96
CA TYR A 139 18.34 -8.10 21.22
C TYR A 139 19.43 -7.37 22.03
N ASN A 140 19.08 -6.23 22.66
CA ASN A 140 20.02 -5.48 23.51
C ASN A 140 20.41 -6.22 24.79
N LYS A 141 19.55 -7.12 25.30
CA LYS A 141 19.87 -8.01 26.41
C LYS A 141 20.69 -9.25 26.00
N ASN A 142 20.99 -9.41 24.72
CA ASN A 142 21.60 -10.60 24.13
C ASN A 142 20.77 -11.89 24.29
N THR A 143 19.47 -11.77 24.53
CA THR A 143 18.53 -12.92 24.60
C THR A 143 18.16 -13.42 23.21
N ILE A 144 18.05 -12.51 22.24
CA ILE A 144 17.90 -12.82 20.82
C ILE A 144 19.17 -12.36 20.10
N GLN A 145 19.79 -13.24 19.33
CA GLN A 145 21.00 -12.92 18.55
C GLN A 145 20.70 -12.54 17.09
N GLU A 146 19.51 -12.90 16.60
CA GLU A 146 19.11 -12.64 15.23
C GLU A 146 18.70 -11.17 15.04
N SER A 147 19.04 -10.61 13.88
CA SER A 147 18.50 -9.30 13.49
C SER A 147 16.98 -9.38 13.26
N TRP A 148 16.26 -8.26 13.48
CA TRP A 148 14.81 -8.19 13.28
C TRP A 148 14.31 -8.79 11.95
N PRO A 149 14.91 -8.50 10.77
CA PRO A 149 14.46 -9.10 9.52
C PRO A 149 14.61 -10.62 9.47
N VAL A 150 15.67 -11.17 10.07
CA VAL A 150 15.92 -12.61 10.14
C VAL A 150 14.92 -13.25 11.09
N TRP A 151 14.79 -12.72 12.31
CA TRP A 151 13.88 -13.22 13.32
C TRP A 151 12.44 -13.26 12.82
N LEU A 152 11.98 -12.19 12.17
CA LEU A 152 10.63 -12.10 11.63
C LEU A 152 10.37 -13.10 10.50
N LYS A 153 11.38 -13.35 9.65
CA LYS A 153 11.27 -14.33 8.57
C LYS A 153 11.26 -15.75 9.10
N THR A 154 12.10 -16.07 10.09
CA THR A 154 12.21 -17.40 10.70
C THR A 154 11.00 -17.75 11.55
N ASN A 155 10.53 -16.83 12.40
CA ASN A 155 9.51 -17.15 13.42
C ASN A 155 8.07 -16.89 12.96
N ALA A 156 7.85 -15.98 11.99
CA ALA A 156 6.52 -15.60 11.54
C ALA A 156 6.30 -15.80 10.04
N CYS A 157 7.28 -16.34 9.31
CA CYS A 157 7.27 -16.43 7.85
C CYS A 157 6.98 -15.09 7.16
N TYR A 158 7.32 -13.97 7.81
CA TYR A 158 6.83 -12.65 7.43
C TYR A 158 7.94 -11.76 6.86
N SER A 159 7.59 -10.93 5.86
CA SER A 159 8.56 -10.05 5.21
C SER A 159 8.74 -8.75 5.99
N ASP A 160 9.97 -8.39 6.35
CA ASP A 160 10.29 -7.09 6.96
C ASP A 160 9.82 -5.91 6.10
N ARG A 161 9.94 -6.00 4.76
CA ARG A 161 9.45 -4.96 3.85
C ARG A 161 7.95 -4.73 4.01
N HIS A 162 7.17 -5.81 4.15
CA HIS A 162 5.74 -5.70 4.35
C HIS A 162 5.41 -5.19 5.75
N ALA A 163 6.07 -5.71 6.79
CA ALA A 163 5.91 -5.23 8.17
C ALA A 163 6.20 -3.73 8.29
N ARG A 164 7.27 -3.23 7.68
CA ARG A 164 7.57 -1.78 7.62
C ARG A 164 6.43 -0.97 6.99
N ARG A 165 5.82 -1.47 5.90
CA ARG A 165 4.69 -0.79 5.26
C ARG A 165 3.49 -0.69 6.20
N LEU A 166 3.16 -1.77 6.92
CA LEU A 166 2.04 -1.78 7.85
C LEU A 166 2.29 -0.91 9.08
N ARG A 167 3.51 -0.92 9.64
CA ARG A 167 3.91 -0.02 10.73
C ARG A 167 3.84 1.45 10.31
N ASN A 168 4.22 1.75 9.07
CA ASN A 168 4.08 3.11 8.52
C ASN A 168 2.61 3.51 8.32
N LEU A 169 1.78 2.60 7.81
CA LEU A 169 0.34 2.80 7.67
C LEU A 169 -0.31 3.08 9.02
N SER A 170 -0.02 2.25 10.04
CA SER A 170 -0.58 2.41 11.37
C SER A 170 -0.12 3.69 12.05
N ARG A 171 1.16 4.08 11.92
CA ARG A 171 1.67 5.33 12.50
C ARG A 171 0.90 6.57 12.03
N VAL A 172 0.43 6.56 10.77
CA VAL A 172 -0.34 7.67 10.20
C VAL A 172 -1.82 7.57 10.55
N LEU A 173 -2.42 6.37 10.55
CA LEU A 173 -3.87 6.19 10.59
C LEU A 173 -4.45 5.72 11.95
N LYS A 174 -3.63 5.28 12.90
CA LYS A 174 -4.12 4.69 14.17
C LYS A 174 -5.00 5.63 14.99
N ASP A 175 -4.77 6.94 14.89
CA ASP A 175 -5.49 7.98 15.65
C ASP A 175 -6.73 8.48 14.90
N TYR A 176 -7.05 7.87 13.74
CA TYR A 176 -8.11 8.28 12.83
C TYR A 176 -9.06 7.11 12.53
N PRO A 177 -9.89 6.72 13.50
CA PRO A 177 -10.67 5.47 13.45
C PRO A 177 -11.64 5.39 12.27
N LEU A 178 -12.13 6.52 11.73
CA LEU A 178 -13.00 6.51 10.54
C LEU A 178 -12.30 5.95 9.28
N PHE A 179 -10.97 5.89 9.22
CA PHE A 179 -10.28 5.17 8.13
C PHE A 179 -10.62 3.68 8.11
N GLY A 180 -11.03 3.10 9.24
CA GLY A 180 -11.55 1.74 9.32
C GLY A 180 -12.87 1.52 8.58
N LEU A 181 -13.49 2.58 8.06
CA LEU A 181 -14.70 2.53 7.23
C LEU A 181 -14.41 2.76 5.74
N VAL A 182 -13.18 3.05 5.34
CA VAL A 182 -12.88 3.37 3.94
C VAL A 182 -12.81 2.09 3.13
N GLY A 183 -13.77 1.89 2.22
CA GLY A 183 -13.88 0.71 1.36
C GLY A 183 -12.94 0.73 0.17
N LEU A 184 -11.64 0.90 0.43
CA LEU A 184 -10.58 0.90 -0.56
C LEU A 184 -9.51 -0.15 -0.19
N PRO A 185 -8.88 -0.80 -1.19
CA PRO A 185 -7.87 -1.80 -0.92
C PRO A 185 -6.64 -1.17 -0.25
N VAL A 186 -5.99 -1.94 0.63
CA VAL A 186 -4.81 -1.48 1.39
C VAL A 186 -3.63 -1.08 0.48
N SER A 187 -3.58 -1.64 -0.73
CA SER A 187 -2.63 -1.23 -1.76
C SER A 187 -2.77 0.24 -2.14
N TYR A 188 -3.99 0.81 -2.09
CA TYR A 188 -4.23 2.24 -2.33
C TYR A 188 -3.40 3.10 -1.38
N PHE A 189 -3.44 2.79 -0.08
CA PHE A 189 -2.74 3.55 0.96
C PHE A 189 -1.22 3.34 0.91
N THR A 190 -0.79 2.09 0.70
CA THR A 190 0.62 1.71 0.78
C THR A 190 1.45 2.02 -0.47
N THR A 191 0.83 2.37 -1.60
CA THR A 191 1.51 2.70 -2.88
C THR A 191 1.81 4.21 -3.06
N GLY A 192 2.03 4.92 -1.96
CA GLY A 192 2.48 6.33 -1.98
C GLY A 192 1.39 7.36 -1.69
N LYS A 193 0.15 6.94 -1.47
CA LYS A 193 -0.95 7.82 -1.03
C LYS A 193 -0.84 8.24 0.42
N LEU A 194 -0.08 7.51 1.24
CA LEU A 194 0.15 7.87 2.63
C LEU A 194 0.70 9.29 2.79
N LYS A 195 1.56 9.77 1.88
CA LYS A 195 2.06 11.15 1.94
C LYS A 195 0.94 12.16 1.72
N ASP A 196 0.14 11.97 0.68
CA ASP A 196 -1.01 12.83 0.37
C ASP A 196 -2.03 12.83 1.53
N ILE A 197 -2.23 11.67 2.17
CA ILE A 197 -3.10 11.52 3.35
C ILE A 197 -2.51 12.25 4.56
N THR A 198 -1.21 12.14 4.82
CA THR A 198 -0.56 12.89 5.90
C THR A 198 -0.70 14.39 5.69
N GLU A 199 -0.54 14.88 4.46
CA GLU A 199 -0.74 16.28 4.11
C GLU A 199 -2.21 16.71 4.33
N MET A 200 -3.18 15.92 3.87
CA MET A 200 -4.60 16.15 4.14
C MET A 200 -4.90 16.20 5.65
N LEU A 201 -4.36 15.28 6.43
CA LEU A 201 -4.56 15.21 7.88
C LEU A 201 -3.81 16.28 8.67
N SER A 202 -2.91 17.04 8.03
CA SER A 202 -2.30 18.21 8.66
C SER A 202 -3.27 19.40 8.75
N ILE A 203 -4.37 19.38 7.98
CA ILE A 203 -5.42 20.39 8.01
C ILE A 203 -6.40 20.06 9.16
N PRO A 204 -6.56 20.94 10.17
CA PRO A 204 -7.32 20.61 11.39
C PRO A 204 -8.75 20.15 11.15
N THR A 205 -9.48 20.82 10.25
CA THR A 205 -10.88 20.49 9.94
C THR A 205 -11.04 19.08 9.40
N TYR A 206 -10.10 18.61 8.57
CA TYR A 206 -10.12 17.23 8.05
C TYR A 206 -9.68 16.24 9.13
N ALA A 207 -8.63 16.56 9.89
CA ALA A 207 -8.16 15.72 10.98
C ALA A 207 -9.25 15.46 12.03
N GLU A 208 -9.99 16.49 12.42
CA GLU A 208 -11.10 16.41 13.38
C GLU A 208 -12.21 15.48 12.89
N TYR A 209 -12.60 15.58 11.62
CA TYR A 209 -13.56 14.65 11.02
C TYR A 209 -13.08 13.20 11.17
N TRP A 210 -11.84 12.90 10.78
CA TRP A 210 -11.32 11.54 10.79
C TRP A 210 -11.04 10.99 12.20
N LYS A 211 -10.93 11.85 13.22
CA LYS A 211 -10.77 11.49 14.64
C LYS A 211 -12.08 11.09 15.32
N GLN A 212 -13.23 11.35 14.71
CA GLN A 212 -14.53 11.01 15.28
C GLN A 212 -14.61 9.50 15.57
N PRO A 213 -15.21 9.08 16.70
CA PRO A 213 -15.35 7.68 17.01
C PRO A 213 -16.14 6.97 15.91
N LEU A 214 -15.84 5.68 15.73
CA LEU A 214 -16.66 4.80 14.92
C LEU A 214 -18.12 4.88 15.43
N PRO A 215 -19.12 5.07 14.55
CA PRO A 215 -20.53 4.98 14.94
C PRO A 215 -20.74 3.73 15.79
N THR A 216 -21.37 3.82 16.95
CA THR A 216 -21.71 2.61 17.71
C THR A 216 -22.93 2.00 17.03
N THR A 217 -22.81 0.78 16.51
CA THR A 217 -23.99 0.05 16.05
C THR A 217 -24.82 -0.26 17.30
N THR A 218 -25.82 0.56 17.61
CA THR A 218 -26.79 0.27 18.67
C THR A 218 -27.61 -0.93 18.21
N ASN A 219 -27.08 -2.13 18.41
CA ASN A 219 -27.85 -3.37 18.32
C ASN A 219 -28.78 -3.40 19.56
N GLU A 220 -29.80 -2.54 19.57
CA GLU A 220 -31.02 -2.86 20.29
C GLU A 220 -31.62 -4.05 19.55
N MET A 221 -31.21 -5.26 19.93
CA MET A 221 -32.00 -6.44 19.57
C MET A 221 -33.38 -6.19 20.17
N PRO A 222 -34.47 -6.15 19.38
CA PRO A 222 -35.80 -6.18 19.95
C PRO A 222 -35.88 -7.44 20.81
N GLN A 223 -36.02 -7.27 22.12
CA GLN A 223 -36.37 -8.36 23.00
C GLN A 223 -37.76 -8.81 22.55
N SER A 224 -37.80 -9.87 21.76
CA SER A 224 -39.05 -10.58 21.46
C SER A 224 -39.59 -11.11 22.78
N GLN A 225 -40.63 -10.44 23.27
CA GLN A 225 -41.55 -10.97 24.28
C GLN A 225 -42.41 -12.08 23.66
#